data_AF-V8CF61-F1
#
_entry.id   AF-V8CF61-F1
#
_cell.length_a   1.000
_cell.length_b   1.000
_cell.length_c   1.000
_cell.angle_alpha   90.00
_cell.angle_beta   90.00
_cell.angle_gamma   90.00
#
_symmetry.space_group_name_H-M   'P 1'
#
loop_
_entity.id
_entity.type
_entity.pdbx_description
1 polymer ?
#
loop_
_entity_poly.entity_id
_entity_poly.type
_entity_poly.pdbx_seq_one_letter_code
_entity_poly.pdbx_strand_id
1 'polypeptide(L)'
;MGDTLHHLYIENQAILHSIGVLIAVFASTFLTRFMPFIVFRKRAIPKSLIALGEVLPPAMIGMLLVYCFASVDIAHTPFGLNELCGFILTASIYLLTKVGVLAVIGGTIGYAAIVQTHILQTLLAAI
;
A
#
# COMPACT_ATOMS: atom_id res chain seq x y z
N MET A 1 -14.32 18.88 -38.25
CA MET A 1 -15.00 19.46 -37.06
C MET A 1 -15.98 18.49 -36.38
N GLY A 2 -16.27 17.31 -36.97
CA GLY A 2 -17.11 16.26 -36.36
C GLY A 2 -16.33 15.24 -35.50
N ASP A 3 -15.06 14.97 -35.83
CA ASP A 3 -14.24 13.98 -35.11
C ASP A 3 -13.88 14.41 -33.67
N THR A 4 -13.75 15.72 -33.44
CA THR A 4 -13.52 16.30 -32.10
C THR A 4 -14.75 16.17 -31.19
N LEU A 5 -15.97 16.12 -31.73
CA LEU A 5 -17.18 15.94 -30.92
C LEU A 5 -17.43 14.48 -30.56
N HIS A 6 -17.04 13.54 -31.43
CA HIS A 6 -17.10 12.10 -31.13
C HIS A 6 -16.09 11.71 -30.02
N HIS A 7 -14.88 12.27 -30.03
CA HIS A 7 -13.92 12.07 -28.94
C HIS A 7 -14.39 12.65 -27.60
N LEU A 8 -15.04 13.82 -27.62
CA LEU A 8 -15.60 14.43 -26.40
C LEU A 8 -16.79 13.63 -25.83
N TYR A 9 -17.59 13.00 -26.69
CA TYR A 9 -18.72 12.16 -26.29
C TYR A 9 -18.26 10.82 -25.65
N ILE A 10 -17.22 10.18 -26.21
CA ILE A 10 -16.64 8.94 -25.66
C ILE A 10 -15.99 9.19 -24.29
N GLU A 11 -15.25 10.31 -24.12
CA GLU A 11 -14.71 10.73 -22.83
C GLU A 11 -15.82 10.91 -21.79
N ASN A 12 -16.87 11.67 -22.12
CA ASN A 12 -17.99 11.89 -21.19
C ASN A 12 -18.71 10.59 -20.83
N GLN A 13 -18.89 9.67 -21.79
CA GLN A 13 -19.51 8.37 -21.54
C GLN A 13 -18.62 7.45 -20.68
N ALA A 14 -17.30 7.49 -20.84
CA ALA A 14 -16.35 6.77 -19.99
C ALA A 14 -16.33 7.32 -18.55
N ILE A 15 -16.40 8.64 -18.39
CA ILE A 15 -16.48 9.31 -17.08
C ILE A 15 -17.78 8.92 -16.36
N LEU A 16 -18.92 8.92 -17.06
CA LEU A 16 -20.22 8.51 -16.49
C LEU A 16 -20.20 7.05 -16.01
N HIS A 17 -19.64 6.12 -16.78
CA HIS A 17 -19.49 4.73 -16.34
C HIS A 17 -18.54 4.58 -15.15
N SER A 18 -17.41 5.29 -15.16
CA SER A 18 -16.41 5.25 -14.09
C SER A 18 -16.97 5.77 -12.75
N ILE A 19 -17.74 6.86 -12.79
CA ILE A 19 -18.42 7.39 -11.59
C ILE A 19 -19.46 6.40 -11.08
N GLY A 20 -20.24 5.77 -11.96
CA GLY A 20 -21.22 4.75 -11.58
C GLY A 20 -20.57 3.55 -10.88
N VAL A 21 -19.45 3.05 -11.40
CA VAL A 21 -18.69 1.96 -10.78
C VAL A 21 -18.11 2.39 -9.44
N LEU A 22 -17.54 3.60 -9.33
CA LEU A 22 -16.98 4.10 -8.08
C LEU A 22 -18.03 4.17 -6.98
N ILE A 23 -19.22 4.70 -7.29
CA ILE A 23 -20.34 4.77 -6.33
C ILE A 23 -20.78 3.36 -5.92
N ALA A 24 -20.88 2.42 -6.87
CA ALA A 24 -21.26 1.03 -6.58
C ALA A 24 -20.23 0.31 -5.70
N VAL A 25 -18.93 0.47 -5.96
CA VAL A 25 -17.84 -0.11 -5.16
C VAL A 25 -17.78 0.54 -3.78
N PHE A 26 -17.95 1.86 -3.71
CA PHE A 26 -17.96 2.58 -2.43
C PHE A 26 -19.15 2.13 -1.57
N ALA A 27 -20.35 2.08 -2.15
CA ALA A 27 -21.55 1.63 -1.46
C ALA A 27 -21.42 0.17 -1.00
N SER A 28 -20.94 -0.73 -1.85
CA SER A 28 -20.74 -2.14 -1.49
C SER A 28 -19.66 -2.35 -0.44
N THR A 29 -18.56 -1.59 -0.48
CA THR A 29 -17.50 -1.63 0.54
C THR A 29 -18.02 -1.11 1.88
N PHE A 30 -18.70 0.03 1.88
CA PHE A 30 -19.31 0.57 3.09
C PHE A 30 -20.32 -0.40 3.67
N LEU A 31 -21.19 -0.95 2.82
CA LEU A 31 -22.21 -1.90 3.24
C LEU A 31 -21.56 -3.16 3.80
N THR A 32 -20.56 -3.74 3.15
CA THR A 32 -19.85 -4.94 3.65
C THR A 32 -19.10 -4.67 4.96
N ARG A 33 -18.59 -3.45 5.16
CA ARG A 33 -17.94 -3.05 6.41
C ARG A 33 -18.95 -2.77 7.52
N PHE A 34 -20.12 -2.23 7.22
CA PHE A 34 -21.22 -1.95 8.16
C PHE A 34 -22.13 -3.14 8.44
N MET A 35 -22.23 -4.07 7.50
CA MET A 35 -23.04 -5.29 7.58
C MET A 35 -22.69 -6.14 8.80
N PRO A 36 -21.41 -6.40 9.15
CA PRO A 36 -21.10 -7.08 10.39
C PRO A 36 -21.60 -6.27 11.60
N PHE A 37 -21.44 -4.95 11.62
CA PHE A 37 -21.89 -4.13 12.76
C PHE A 37 -23.42 -4.13 12.94
N ILE A 38 -24.20 -4.15 11.86
CA ILE A 38 -25.67 -4.16 11.94
C ILE A 38 -26.21 -5.55 12.35
N VAL A 39 -25.60 -6.62 11.85
CA VAL A 39 -25.99 -8.01 12.13
C VAL A 39 -25.61 -8.40 13.58
N PHE A 40 -24.49 -7.89 14.10
CA PHE A 40 -24.03 -8.20 15.47
C PHE A 40 -24.58 -7.29 16.56
N ARG A 41 -25.59 -6.43 16.28
CA ARG A 41 -26.16 -5.50 17.28
C ARG A 41 -26.91 -6.17 18.44
N LYS A 42 -27.29 -7.46 18.35
CA LYS A 42 -28.11 -8.17 19.37
C LYS A 42 -27.49 -9.43 19.97
N ARG A 43 -26.33 -9.89 19.51
CA ARG A 43 -25.62 -11.05 20.10
C ARG A 43 -24.15 -10.73 20.23
N ALA A 44 -23.57 -11.12 21.38
CA ALA A 44 -22.13 -11.03 21.62
C ALA A 44 -21.38 -11.57 20.40
N ILE A 45 -20.46 -10.75 19.87
CA ILE A 45 -19.70 -11.04 18.66
C ILE A 45 -19.01 -12.41 18.87
N PRO A 46 -19.26 -13.42 18.01
CA PRO A 46 -18.67 -14.74 18.20
C PRO A 46 -17.14 -14.64 18.12
N LYS A 47 -16.44 -15.28 19.06
CA LYS A 47 -14.98 -15.20 19.21
C LYS A 47 -14.21 -15.48 17.92
N SER A 48 -14.75 -16.34 17.04
CA SER A 48 -14.14 -16.68 15.75
C SER A 48 -14.02 -15.49 14.79
N LEU A 49 -14.95 -14.54 14.81
CA LEU A 49 -14.93 -13.37 13.93
C LEU A 49 -13.93 -12.31 14.39
N ILE A 50 -13.76 -12.16 15.71
CA ILE A 50 -12.74 -11.30 16.31
C ILE A 50 -11.35 -11.86 16.01
N ALA A 51 -11.17 -13.17 16.20
CA ALA A 51 -9.91 -13.84 15.88
C ALA A 51 -9.54 -13.67 14.40
N LEU A 52 -10.50 -13.81 13.49
CA LEU A 52 -10.25 -13.61 12.06
C LEU A 52 -9.82 -12.17 11.74
N GLY A 53 -10.48 -11.18 12.36
CA GLY A 53 -10.13 -9.76 12.21
C GLY A 53 -8.78 -9.38 12.84
N GLU A 54 -8.34 -10.11 13.87
CA GLU A 54 -7.04 -9.87 14.53
C GLU A 54 -5.88 -10.49 13.74
N VAL A 55 -6.10 -11.62 13.06
CA VAL A 55 -5.05 -12.32 12.29
C VAL A 55 -4.96 -11.90 10.82
N LEU A 56 -6.05 -11.42 10.22
CA LEU A 56 -6.04 -10.99 8.81
C LEU A 56 -5.05 -9.84 8.55
N PRO A 57 -5.12 -8.70 9.28
CA PRO A 57 -4.25 -7.57 9.01
C PRO A 57 -2.76 -7.90 9.16
N PRO A 58 -2.31 -8.58 10.23
CA PRO A 58 -0.92 -9.03 10.33
C PRO A 58 -0.50 -9.96 9.18
N ALA A 59 -1.36 -10.89 8.77
CA ALA A 59 -1.08 -11.80 7.66
C ALA A 59 -0.93 -11.05 6.33
N MET A 60 -1.78 -10.05 6.06
CA MET A 60 -1.67 -9.21 4.88
C MET A 60 -0.38 -8.38 4.85
N ILE A 61 0.01 -7.78 5.98
CA ILE A 61 1.27 -7.04 6.08
C ILE A 61 2.46 -7.98 5.83
N GLY A 62 2.44 -9.19 6.39
CA GLY A 62 3.47 -10.20 6.13
C GLY A 62 3.55 -10.58 4.65
N MET A 63 2.41 -10.82 4.00
CA MET A 63 2.35 -11.14 2.56
C MET A 63 2.88 -9.99 1.71
N LEU A 64 2.54 -8.74 2.04
CA LEU A 64 3.05 -7.55 1.35
C LEU A 64 4.58 -7.47 1.43
N LEU A 65 5.17 -7.74 2.61
CA LEU A 65 6.62 -7.76 2.74
C LEU A 65 7.28 -8.82 1.85
N VAL A 66 6.73 -10.04 1.84
CA VAL A 66 7.23 -11.13 0.97
C VAL A 66 7.11 -10.75 -0.51
N TYR A 67 6.00 -10.13 -0.90
CA TYR A 67 5.77 -9.74 -2.30
C TYR A 67 6.66 -8.58 -2.74
N CYS A 68 6.92 -7.61 -1.85
CA CYS A 68 7.90 -6.55 -2.11
C CYS A 68 9.26 -7.15 -2.45
N PHE A 69 9.73 -8.16 -1.70
CA PHE A 69 10.98 -8.84 -2.03
C PHE A 69 10.91 -9.70 -3.29
N ALA A 70 9.76 -10.30 -3.59
CA ALA A 70 9.57 -11.09 -4.80
C ALA A 70 9.57 -10.22 -6.08
N SER A 71 9.24 -8.93 -5.96
CA SER A 71 9.21 -7.98 -7.06
C SER A 71 10.53 -7.18 -7.23
N VAL A 72 11.52 -7.40 -6.37
CA VAL A 72 12.86 -6.80 -6.53
C VAL A 72 13.58 -7.52 -7.68
N ASP A 73 13.69 -6.84 -8.81
CA ASP A 73 14.43 -7.31 -9.96
C ASP A 73 15.94 -7.16 -9.69
N ILE A 74 16.58 -8.26 -9.31
CA ILE A 74 18.01 -8.33 -8.95
C ILE A 74 18.91 -8.06 -10.19
N ALA A 75 18.35 -7.94 -11.40
CA ALA A 75 19.12 -7.92 -12.64
C ALA A 75 19.57 -6.51 -13.11
N HIS A 76 19.12 -5.41 -12.48
CA HIS A 76 19.54 -4.04 -12.85
C HIS A 76 20.21 -3.29 -11.69
N THR A 77 21.55 -3.22 -11.73
CA THR A 77 22.35 -2.21 -11.01
C THR A 77 21.93 -0.83 -11.52
N PRO A 78 21.32 0.07 -10.69
CA PRO A 78 21.68 0.40 -9.32
C PRO A 78 20.50 0.41 -8.29
N PHE A 79 19.37 -0.26 -8.54
CA PHE A 79 18.16 -0.09 -7.70
C PHE A 79 17.89 -1.20 -6.67
N GLY A 80 18.40 -2.43 -6.85
CA GLY A 80 18.10 -3.54 -5.92
C GLY A 80 18.73 -3.43 -4.52
N LEU A 81 19.83 -2.68 -4.36
CA LEU A 81 20.49 -2.52 -3.04
C LEU A 81 19.77 -1.48 -2.15
N ASN A 82 19.15 -0.45 -2.77
CA ASN A 82 18.45 0.60 -2.05
C ASN A 82 17.17 0.06 -1.37
N GLU A 83 16.49 -0.90 -1.98
CA GLU A 83 15.28 -1.52 -1.43
C GLU A 83 15.58 -2.36 -0.19
N LEU A 84 16.66 -3.13 -0.20
CA LEU A 84 17.09 -3.92 0.97
C LEU A 84 17.52 -3.01 2.13
N CYS A 85 18.29 -1.95 1.85
CA CYS A 85 18.69 -0.96 2.84
C CYS A 85 17.48 -0.19 3.42
N GLY A 86 16.51 0.20 2.58
CA GLY A 86 15.28 0.86 3.02
C GLY A 86 14.41 -0.03 3.92
N PHE A 87 14.31 -1.32 3.60
CA PHE A 87 13.63 -2.30 4.43
C PHE A 87 14.33 -2.49 5.78
N ILE A 88 15.66 -2.69 5.77
CA ILE A 88 16.45 -2.88 7.01
C ILE A 88 16.35 -1.64 7.90
N LEU A 89 16.38 -0.44 7.33
CA LEU A 89 16.23 0.80 8.07
C LEU A 89 14.84 0.91 8.72
N THR A 90 13.78 0.62 7.95
CA THR A 90 12.40 0.66 8.45
C THR A 90 12.17 -0.38 9.55
N ALA A 91 12.70 -1.60 9.37
CA ALA A 91 12.64 -2.68 10.37
C ALA A 91 13.39 -2.31 11.65
N SER A 92 14.55 -1.66 11.53
CA SER A 92 15.35 -1.21 12.67
C SER A 92 14.63 -0.13 13.48
N ILE A 93 14.01 0.86 12.81
CA ILE A 93 13.21 1.91 13.46
C ILE A 93 11.97 1.32 14.14
N TYR A 94 11.34 0.32 13.53
CA TYR A 94 10.19 -0.38 14.11
C TYR A 94 10.54 -1.08 15.43
N LEU A 95 11.66 -1.80 15.48
CA LEU A 95 12.14 -2.49 16.68
C LEU A 95 12.44 -1.54 17.84
N LEU A 96 13.01 -0.37 17.53
CA LEU A 96 13.40 0.63 18.53
C LEU A 96 12.21 1.38 19.11
N THR A 97 11.20 1.70 18.29
CA THR A 97 10.14 2.63 18.72
C THR A 97 8.93 1.90 19.30
N LYS A 98 8.64 0.64 18.89
CA LYS A 98 7.38 -0.07 19.24
C LYS A 98 6.09 0.69 18.88
N VAL A 99 6.19 1.85 18.22
CA VAL A 99 5.10 2.70 17.74
C VAL A 99 5.07 2.61 16.21
N GLY A 100 4.08 1.90 15.66
CA GLY A 100 4.01 1.61 14.21
C GLY A 100 3.93 2.85 13.33
N VAL A 101 3.28 3.93 13.79
CA VAL A 101 3.17 5.19 13.04
C VAL A 101 4.55 5.82 12.80
N LEU A 102 5.41 5.82 13.83
CA LEU A 102 6.75 6.40 13.72
C LEU A 102 7.66 5.56 12.82
N ALA A 103 7.45 4.25 12.80
CA ALA A 103 8.20 3.35 11.92
C ALA A 103 7.88 3.56 10.44
N VAL A 104 6.60 3.76 10.10
CA VAL A 104 6.20 4.01 8.70
C VAL A 104 6.72 5.37 8.23
N ILE A 105 6.50 6.42 9.03
CA ILE A 105 6.95 7.78 8.67
C ILE A 105 8.48 7.84 8.64
N GLY A 106 9.14 7.31 9.68
CA GLY A 106 10.59 7.27 9.80
C GLY A 106 11.26 6.42 8.71
N GLY A 107 10.68 5.26 8.38
CA GLY A 107 11.14 4.42 7.28
C GLY A 107 10.99 5.10 5.91
N THR A 108 9.88 5.81 5.67
CA THR A 108 9.64 6.54 4.42
C THR A 108 10.61 7.71 4.26
N ILE A 109 10.78 8.53 5.31
CA ILE A 109 11.72 9.66 5.30
C ILE A 109 13.16 9.15 5.20
N GLY A 110 13.49 8.08 5.92
CA GLY A 110 14.80 7.45 5.88
C GLY A 110 15.15 6.88 4.50
N TYR A 111 14.22 6.18 3.85
CA TYR A 111 14.38 5.71 2.48
C TYR A 111 14.55 6.89 1.51
N ALA A 112 13.69 7.90 1.60
CA ALA A 112 13.77 9.08 0.74
C ALA A 112 15.11 9.83 0.93
N ALA A 113 15.61 9.96 2.16
CA ALA A 113 16.90 10.56 2.44
C ALA A 113 18.04 9.74 1.82
N ILE A 114 18.03 8.41 1.94
CA ILE A 114 19.04 7.53 1.33
C ILE A 114 19.05 7.65 -0.19
N VAL A 115 17.88 7.57 -0.83
CA VAL A 115 17.73 7.69 -2.29
C VAL A 115 18.17 9.07 -2.78
N GLN A 116 17.77 10.12 -2.07
CA GLN A 116 18.00 11.49 -2.52
C GLN A 116 19.43 11.99 -2.28
N THR A 117 20.15 11.42 -1.32
CA THR A 117 21.53 11.85 -1.03
C THR A 117 22.52 11.38 -2.11
N HIS A 118 22.14 10.46 -3.00
CA HIS A 118 22.98 9.99 -4.12
C HIS A 118 24.39 9.48 -3.67
N ILE A 119 24.57 9.27 -2.36
CA ILE A 119 25.85 9.04 -1.70
C ILE A 119 26.47 7.71 -2.16
N LEU A 120 25.62 6.77 -2.56
CA LEU A 120 25.99 5.42 -2.98
C LEU A 120 26.63 5.39 -4.38
N GLN A 121 26.24 6.31 -5.29
CA GLN A 121 26.89 6.44 -6.60
C GLN A 121 28.27 7.09 -6.47
N THR A 122 28.42 8.05 -5.57
CA THR A 122 29.69 8.76 -5.33
C THR A 122 30.74 7.87 -4.64
N LEU A 123 30.31 6.95 -3.76
CA LEU A 123 31.19 6.03 -3.04
C LEU A 123 31.63 4.82 -3.89
N LEU A 124 30.80 4.38 -4.84
CA LEU A 124 31.14 3.30 -5.79
C LEU A 124 31.96 3.78 -6.99
N ALA A 125 31.90 5.08 -7.33
CA ALA A 125 32.76 5.69 -8.35
C ALA A 125 34.13 6.14 -7.81
N ALA A 126 34.31 6.16 -6.48
CA ALA A 126 35.55 6.56 -5.80
C ALA A 126 36.41 5.37 -5.30
N ILE A 127 35.93 4.14 -5.49
CA ILE A 127 36.66 2.87 -5.29
C ILE A 127 36.94 2.27 -6.66
#